data_AF-A0A7X6U9N7-F1
#
_entry.id   AF-A0A7X6U9N7-F1
#
_cell.length_a   1.000
_cell.length_b   1.000
_cell.length_c   1.000
_cell.angle_alpha   90.00
_cell.angle_beta   90.00
_cell.angle_gamma   90.00
#
_symmetry.space_group_name_H-M   'P 1'
#
loop_
_entity.id
_entity.type
_entity.pdbx_description
1 polymer ?
#
loop_
_entity_poly.entity_id
_entity_poly.type
_entity_poly.pdbx_seq_one_letter_code
_entity_poly.pdbx_strand_id
1 'polypeptide(L)'
;MALTEVRQPDVFCFIINPRAGRRNGARLAGRIEAVFARASGQPGCRILLTERPGHATELAAELAVTYGSRAVIFACGGDGTAREVAAGVAGTDSAMGILPIGTANDLARTALSTRDVDELLPKLPHPQIRPIDAIRIGQETCINITSLGFDTKVQIKAAQLNRRLRLLGSAVYPLAILQSLFGRRSYHMRYKIEALQPDG
;
A
#
# COMPACT_ATOMS: atom_id res chain seq x y z
N MET A 1 25.15 -10.08 -16.09
CA MET A 1 24.99 -8.78 -15.42
C MET A 1 24.55 -9.08 -14.00
N ALA A 2 25.35 -8.67 -13.01
CA ALA A 2 25.19 -9.11 -11.63
C ALA A 2 23.83 -8.67 -11.09
N LEU A 3 23.02 -9.63 -10.63
CA LEU A 3 21.88 -9.33 -9.76
C LEU A 3 22.47 -8.51 -8.60
N THR A 4 22.08 -7.24 -8.48
CA THR A 4 22.42 -6.37 -7.36
C THR A 4 22.25 -7.19 -6.09
N GLU A 5 23.34 -7.48 -5.37
CA GLU A 5 23.26 -8.22 -4.12
C GLU A 5 22.27 -7.47 -3.23
N VAL A 6 21.09 -8.06 -3.03
CA VAL A 6 20.06 -7.48 -2.18
C VAL A 6 20.60 -7.54 -0.77
N ARG A 7 21.21 -6.43 -0.34
CA ARG A 7 21.77 -6.30 0.99
C ARG A 7 20.67 -6.62 2.00
N GLN A 8 20.96 -7.50 2.95
CA GLN A 8 19.98 -7.79 3.99
C GLN A 8 19.71 -6.49 4.78
N PRO A 9 18.42 -6.14 4.95
CA PRO A 9 18.04 -4.95 5.68
C PRO A 9 18.35 -5.12 7.17
N ASP A 10 18.78 -4.03 7.79
CA ASP A 10 19.05 -3.93 9.23
C ASP A 10 18.26 -2.78 9.87
N VAL A 11 17.28 -2.22 9.15
CA VAL A 11 16.36 -1.20 9.67
C VAL A 11 14.93 -1.57 9.32
N PHE A 12 14.11 -1.81 10.34
CA PHE A 12 12.71 -2.23 10.17
C PHE A 12 11.78 -1.11 10.64
N CYS A 13 11.02 -0.55 9.72
CA CYS A 13 10.11 0.56 10.00
C CYS A 13 8.68 0.16 9.72
N PHE A 14 7.77 0.43 10.65
CA PHE A 14 6.35 0.09 10.55
C PHE A 14 5.53 1.36 10.58
N ILE A 15 4.94 1.72 9.43
CA ILE A 15 4.02 2.85 9.32
C ILE A 15 2.60 2.32 9.51
N ILE A 16 2.02 2.57 10.67
CA ILE A 16 0.72 2.06 11.09
C ILE A 16 -0.35 3.13 10.89
N ASN A 17 -1.39 2.78 10.13
CA ASN A 17 -2.62 3.55 10.11
C ASN A 17 -3.53 3.09 11.28
N PRO A 18 -3.64 3.87 12.37
CA PRO A 18 -4.42 3.46 13.54
C PRO A 18 -5.92 3.38 13.26
N ARG A 19 -6.39 3.98 12.16
CA ARG A 19 -7.80 3.98 11.75
C ARG A 19 -8.16 2.81 10.82
N ALA A 20 -7.19 2.00 10.39
CA ALA A 20 -7.44 0.86 9.53
C ALA A 20 -8.10 -0.32 10.28
N GLY A 21 -8.91 -1.09 9.56
CA GLY A 21 -9.57 -2.31 10.05
C GLY A 21 -10.34 -2.11 11.35
N ARG A 22 -10.06 -2.97 12.34
CA ARG A 22 -10.68 -2.93 13.68
C ARG A 22 -10.11 -1.84 14.60
N ARG A 23 -9.29 -0.90 14.09
CA ARG A 23 -8.72 0.24 14.83
C ARG A 23 -7.85 -0.13 16.03
N ASN A 24 -7.05 -1.19 15.87
CA ASN A 24 -6.22 -1.75 16.94
C ASN A 24 -4.73 -1.44 16.74
N GLY A 25 -4.39 -0.25 16.23
CA GLY A 25 -3.01 0.12 15.88
C GLY A 25 -2.02 -0.04 17.04
N ALA A 26 -2.39 0.37 18.26
CA ALA A 26 -1.54 0.22 19.45
C ALA A 26 -1.30 -1.25 19.82
N ARG A 27 -2.33 -2.10 19.72
CA ARG A 27 -2.18 -3.54 19.96
C ARG A 27 -1.28 -4.19 18.91
N LEU A 28 -1.39 -3.77 17.65
CA LEU A 28 -0.49 -4.24 16.60
C LEU A 28 0.95 -3.83 16.87
N ALA A 29 1.17 -2.58 17.29
CA ALA A 29 2.50 -2.07 17.62
C ALA A 29 3.19 -2.93 18.69
N GLY A 30 2.52 -3.19 19.82
CA GLY A 30 3.09 -4.04 20.87
C GLY A 30 3.35 -5.49 20.42
N ARG A 31 2.55 -6.02 19.49
CA ARG A 31 2.81 -7.35 18.89
C ARG A 31 4.05 -7.35 18.01
N ILE A 32 4.26 -6.29 17.22
CA ILE A 32 5.45 -6.12 16.38
C ILE A 32 6.68 -6.03 17.29
N GLU A 33 6.65 -5.17 18.30
CA GLU A 33 7.76 -5.03 19.26
C GLU A 33 8.10 -6.35 19.94
N ALA A 34 7.08 -7.09 20.40
CA ALA A 34 7.28 -8.40 21.04
C ALA A 34 7.92 -9.44 20.10
N VAL A 35 7.61 -9.40 18.81
CA VAL A 35 8.23 -10.28 17.82
C VAL A 35 9.69 -9.91 17.59
N PHE A 36 9.99 -8.62 17.40
CA PHE A 36 11.37 -8.16 17.18
C PHE A 36 12.25 -8.34 18.42
N ALA A 37 11.70 -8.17 19.63
CA ALA A 37 12.42 -8.42 20.88
C ALA A 37 12.82 -9.90 21.05
N ARG A 38 12.07 -10.83 20.44
CA ARG A 38 12.35 -12.28 20.48
C ARG A 38 13.20 -12.76 19.32
N ALA A 39 13.32 -11.97 18.26
CA ALA A 39 14.08 -12.34 17.07
C ALA A 39 15.58 -12.15 17.33
N SER A 40 16.28 -13.25 17.60
CA SER A 40 17.73 -13.24 17.79
C SER A 40 18.46 -12.67 16.58
N GLY A 41 19.40 -11.75 16.83
CA GLY A 41 20.28 -11.19 15.80
C GLY A 41 19.65 -10.13 14.90
N GLN A 42 18.43 -9.65 15.20
CA GLN A 42 17.82 -8.54 14.48
C GLN A 42 17.86 -7.25 15.31
N PRO A 43 18.15 -6.09 14.68
CA PRO A 43 18.01 -4.80 15.33
C PRO A 43 16.52 -4.54 15.65
N GLY A 44 16.27 -3.70 16.67
CA GLY A 44 14.92 -3.31 17.04
C GLY A 44 14.14 -2.67 15.88
N CYS A 45 12.82 -2.61 16.03
CA CYS A 45 11.94 -1.99 15.04
C CYS A 45 11.60 -0.53 15.41
N ARG A 46 11.30 0.27 14.40
CA ARG A 46 10.69 1.60 14.55
C ARG A 46 9.22 1.55 14.20
N ILE A 47 8.38 2.14 15.03
CA ILE A 47 6.93 2.21 14.82
C ILE A 47 6.52 3.67 14.71
N LEU A 48 5.83 4.00 13.62
CA LEU A 48 5.33 5.33 13.34
C LEU A 48 3.82 5.26 13.07
N LEU A 49 3.05 6.11 13.75
CA LEU A 49 1.60 6.17 13.57
C LEU A 49 1.25 7.30 12.61
N THR A 50 0.41 7.01 11.60
CA THR A 50 -0.09 8.06 10.71
C THR A 50 -1.17 8.88 11.40
N GLU A 51 -1.15 10.18 11.15
CA GLU A 51 -2.09 11.13 11.76
C GLU A 51 -3.18 11.60 10.79
N ARG A 52 -2.84 11.68 9.50
CA ARG A 52 -3.68 12.24 8.43
C ARG A 52 -3.45 11.52 7.10
N PRO A 53 -4.37 11.65 6.13
CA PRO A 53 -4.12 11.22 4.76
C PRO A 53 -2.84 11.84 4.19
N GLY A 54 -2.07 11.06 3.44
CA GLY A 54 -0.79 11.45 2.86
C GLY A 54 0.40 11.36 3.82
N HIS A 55 0.18 11.23 5.14
CA HIS A 55 1.27 11.19 6.11
C HIS A 55 2.13 9.92 5.94
N ALA A 56 1.57 8.79 5.48
CA ALA A 56 2.39 7.60 5.26
C ALA A 56 3.38 7.78 4.09
N THR A 57 3.04 8.60 3.09
CA THR A 57 3.95 8.94 1.99
C THR A 57 5.12 9.78 2.48
N GLU A 58 4.84 10.80 3.30
CA GLU A 58 5.87 11.67 3.89
C GLU A 58 6.84 10.86 4.76
N LEU A 59 6.32 10.03 5.67
CA LEU A 59 7.14 9.17 6.53
C LEU A 59 7.96 8.17 5.71
N ALA A 60 7.36 7.53 4.71
CA ALA A 60 8.04 6.56 3.88
C ALA A 60 9.18 7.20 3.07
N ALA A 61 8.96 8.39 2.51
CA ALA A 61 9.98 9.12 1.78
C ALA A 61 11.15 9.53 2.69
N GLU A 62 10.86 10.04 3.89
CA GLU A 62 11.89 10.41 4.87
C GLU A 62 12.73 9.19 5.28
N LEU A 63 12.09 8.07 5.60
CA LEU A 63 12.76 6.83 5.95
C LEU A 63 13.60 6.28 4.80
N ALA A 64 13.08 6.36 3.57
CA ALA A 64 13.78 5.87 2.40
C ALA A 64 15.04 6.68 2.10
N VAL A 65 14.97 8.01 2.19
CA VAL A 65 16.14 8.90 2.06
C VAL A 65 17.15 8.65 3.18
N THR A 66 16.67 8.42 4.41
CA THR A 66 17.55 8.28 5.58
C THR A 66 18.31 6.95 5.59
N TYR A 67 17.66 5.85 5.18
CA TYR A 67 18.21 4.51 5.34
C TYR A 67 18.52 3.80 4.02
N GLY A 68 17.92 4.20 2.90
CA GLY A 68 18.12 3.59 1.59
C GLY A 68 17.93 2.07 1.63
N SER A 69 18.86 1.33 1.02
CA SER A 69 18.82 -0.13 0.90
C SER A 69 18.87 -0.89 2.24
N ARG A 70 19.10 -0.21 3.36
CA ARG A 70 19.11 -0.80 4.70
C ARG A 70 17.71 -0.98 5.29
N ALA A 71 16.74 -0.23 4.78
CA ALA A 71 15.39 -0.23 5.33
C ALA A 71 14.42 -1.17 4.62
N VAL A 72 13.59 -1.82 5.43
CA VAL A 72 12.27 -2.32 5.02
C VAL A 72 11.21 -1.46 5.68
N ILE A 73 10.37 -0.83 4.86
CA ILE A 73 9.29 0.04 5.29
C ILE A 73 7.97 -0.70 5.09
N PHE A 74 7.37 -1.13 6.20
CA PHE A 74 6.12 -1.86 6.22
C PHE A 74 4.91 -0.91 6.25
N ALA A 75 4.04 -1.05 5.27
CA ALA A 75 2.71 -0.45 5.26
C ALA A 75 1.76 -1.30 6.11
N CYS A 76 1.45 -0.83 7.32
CA CYS A 76 0.49 -1.49 8.21
C CYS A 76 -0.88 -0.79 8.10
N GLY A 77 -1.68 -1.24 7.14
CA GLY A 77 -2.98 -0.63 6.85
C GLY A 77 -3.79 -1.41 5.83
N GLY A 78 -4.65 -0.70 5.10
CA GLY A 78 -5.30 -1.21 3.89
C GLY A 78 -4.62 -0.69 2.61
N ASP A 79 -5.29 -0.84 1.47
CA ASP A 79 -4.73 -0.49 0.16
C ASP A 79 -4.33 0.99 0.05
N GLY A 80 -5.06 1.91 0.70
CA GLY A 80 -4.69 3.32 0.75
C GLY A 80 -3.34 3.56 1.46
N THR A 81 -3.08 2.87 2.58
CA THR A 81 -1.81 2.97 3.30
C THR A 81 -0.68 2.32 2.49
N ALA A 82 -0.94 1.18 1.85
CA ALA A 82 0.03 0.56 0.94
C ALA A 82 0.39 1.48 -0.23
N ARG A 83 -0.61 2.13 -0.86
CA ARG A 83 -0.40 3.12 -1.91
C ARG A 83 0.46 4.30 -1.43
N GLU A 84 0.13 4.85 -0.27
CA GLU A 84 0.88 5.98 0.28
C GLU A 84 2.34 5.63 0.57
N VAL A 85 2.61 4.47 1.19
CA VAL A 85 3.99 4.02 1.44
C VAL A 85 4.73 3.75 0.13
N ALA A 86 4.10 3.08 -0.83
CA ALA A 86 4.71 2.82 -2.13
C ALA A 86 5.08 4.11 -2.87
N ALA A 87 4.27 5.15 -2.78
CA ALA A 87 4.59 6.45 -3.37
C ALA A 87 5.85 7.07 -2.75
N GLY A 88 6.10 6.87 -1.45
CA GLY A 88 7.31 7.36 -0.79
C GLY A 88 8.56 6.50 -1.03
N VAL A 89 8.38 5.21 -1.36
CA VAL A 89 9.50 4.26 -1.58
C VAL A 89 9.86 4.12 -3.05
N ALA A 90 8.94 4.36 -3.98
CA ALA A 90 9.16 4.17 -5.41
C ALA A 90 10.37 4.98 -5.93
N GLY A 91 11.25 4.32 -6.66
CA GLY A 91 12.48 4.92 -7.18
C GLY A 91 13.61 5.06 -6.15
N THR A 92 13.46 4.47 -4.96
CA THR A 92 14.52 4.38 -3.95
C THR A 92 15.00 2.94 -3.79
N ASP A 93 16.14 2.74 -3.13
CA ASP A 93 16.66 1.40 -2.84
C ASP A 93 16.01 0.72 -1.62
N SER A 94 15.11 1.41 -0.91
CA SER A 94 14.42 0.83 0.24
C SER A 94 13.40 -0.22 -0.18
N ALA A 95 13.31 -1.29 0.59
CA ALA A 95 12.29 -2.30 0.39
C ALA A 95 10.96 -1.89 1.04
N MET A 96 9.85 -2.28 0.41
CA MET A 96 8.51 -2.12 0.97
C MET A 96 7.95 -3.47 1.43
N GLY A 97 7.35 -3.49 2.63
CA GLY A 97 6.56 -4.61 3.13
C GLY A 97 5.09 -4.24 3.36
N ILE A 98 4.22 -5.23 3.50
CA ILE A 98 2.78 -5.02 3.73
C ILE A 98 2.33 -5.84 4.93
N LEU A 99 1.63 -5.19 5.86
CA LEU A 99 0.90 -5.87 6.93
C LEU A 99 -0.60 -5.54 6.79
N PRO A 100 -1.39 -6.46 6.19
CA PRO A 100 -2.75 -6.18 5.72
C PRO A 100 -3.75 -6.18 6.87
N ILE A 101 -3.93 -5.02 7.51
CA ILE A 101 -4.93 -4.82 8.59
C ILE A 101 -6.21 -4.13 8.10
N GLY A 102 -6.29 -3.77 6.82
CA GLY A 102 -7.48 -3.20 6.19
C GLY A 102 -8.58 -4.23 5.88
N THR A 103 -9.63 -3.78 5.20
CA THR A 103 -10.80 -4.63 4.88
C THR A 103 -10.64 -5.40 3.56
N ALA A 104 -10.17 -4.74 2.49
CA ALA A 104 -10.03 -5.35 1.16
C ALA A 104 -8.65 -6.02 1.01
N ASN A 105 -7.58 -5.24 1.14
CA ASN A 105 -6.19 -5.69 1.08
C ASN A 105 -5.89 -6.41 -0.24
N ASP A 106 -6.30 -5.80 -1.34
CA ASP A 106 -6.20 -6.39 -2.68
C ASP A 106 -4.75 -6.61 -3.09
N LEU A 107 -3.85 -5.67 -2.75
CA LEU A 107 -2.42 -5.86 -3.00
C LEU A 107 -1.85 -7.05 -2.22
N ALA A 108 -2.26 -7.22 -0.95
CA ALA A 108 -1.77 -8.33 -0.14
C ALA A 108 -2.27 -9.68 -0.68
N ARG A 109 -3.45 -9.72 -1.30
CA ARG A 109 -4.02 -10.94 -1.91
C ARG A 109 -3.17 -11.46 -3.07
N THR A 110 -2.53 -10.56 -3.82
CA THR A 110 -1.69 -10.91 -4.97
C THR A 110 -0.21 -11.04 -4.58
N ALA A 111 0.26 -10.22 -3.65
CA ALA A 111 1.68 -10.12 -3.31
C ALA A 111 2.14 -11.10 -2.21
N LEU A 112 1.25 -11.56 -1.33
CA LEU A 112 1.57 -12.39 -0.16
C LEU A 112 0.95 -13.79 -0.26
N SER A 113 1.58 -14.77 0.40
CA SER A 113 1.04 -16.14 0.51
C SER A 113 -0.18 -16.24 1.43
N THR A 114 -0.35 -15.28 2.33
CA THR A 114 -1.41 -15.24 3.34
C THR A 114 -1.71 -13.78 3.70
N ARG A 115 -2.94 -13.53 4.17
CA ARG A 115 -3.37 -12.23 4.70
C ARG A 115 -3.57 -12.28 6.21
N ASP A 116 -3.33 -13.42 6.84
CA ASP A 116 -3.41 -13.53 8.29
C ASP A 116 -2.19 -12.85 8.93
N VAL A 117 -2.47 -11.78 9.67
CA VAL A 117 -1.44 -11.02 10.40
C VAL A 117 -0.70 -11.91 11.39
N ASP A 118 -1.37 -12.89 11.98
CA ASP A 118 -0.79 -13.79 12.97
C ASP A 118 0.22 -14.75 12.32
N GLU A 119 0.02 -15.11 11.05
CA GLU A 119 0.96 -15.90 10.25
C GLU A 119 2.10 -15.06 9.66
N LEU A 120 1.86 -13.76 9.43
CA LEU A 120 2.84 -12.85 8.85
C LEU A 120 3.83 -12.32 9.90
N LEU A 121 3.35 -11.99 11.11
CA LEU A 121 4.14 -11.38 12.17
C LEU A 121 5.47 -12.11 12.44
N PRO A 122 5.51 -13.44 12.62
CA PRO A 122 6.76 -14.17 12.89
C PRO A 122 7.78 -14.10 11.76
N LYS A 123 7.35 -13.76 10.54
CA LYS A 123 8.21 -13.70 9.34
C LYS A 123 8.82 -12.31 9.12
N LEU A 124 8.30 -11.28 9.79
CA LEU A 124 8.73 -9.88 9.60
C LEU A 124 10.21 -9.62 9.90
N PRO A 125 10.84 -10.25 10.92
CA PRO A 125 12.26 -10.04 11.19
C PRO A 125 13.20 -10.65 10.14
N HIS A 126 12.70 -11.56 9.30
CA HIS A 126 13.47 -12.24 8.25
C HIS A 126 12.73 -12.17 6.91
N PRO A 127 12.54 -10.96 6.35
CA PRO A 127 11.76 -10.77 5.14
C PRO A 127 12.50 -11.33 3.93
N GLN A 128 11.75 -11.90 2.99
CA GLN A 128 12.25 -12.20 1.65
C GLN A 128 12.01 -11.00 0.75
N ILE A 129 13.09 -10.39 0.27
CA ILE A 129 13.02 -9.23 -0.63
C ILE A 129 13.11 -9.72 -2.07
N ARG A 130 12.22 -9.20 -2.91
CA ARG A 130 12.22 -9.45 -4.35
C ARG A 130 11.88 -8.15 -5.09
N PRO A 131 12.40 -7.95 -6.32
CA PRO A 131 11.97 -6.84 -7.15
C PRO A 131 10.49 -6.99 -7.52
N ILE A 132 9.81 -5.85 -7.67
CA ILE A 132 8.43 -5.76 -8.16
C ILE A 132 8.33 -4.58 -9.13
N ASP A 133 7.60 -4.78 -10.21
CA ASP A 133 7.30 -3.72 -11.16
C ASP A 133 6.27 -2.75 -10.56
N ALA A 134 6.47 -1.46 -10.81
CA ALA A 134 5.52 -0.41 -10.43
C ALA A 134 5.07 0.37 -11.67
N ILE A 135 3.86 0.89 -11.63
CA ILE A 135 3.27 1.69 -12.69
C ILE A 135 3.32 3.15 -12.27
N ARG A 136 3.90 4.01 -13.11
CA ARG A 136 3.84 5.47 -12.94
C ARG A 136 2.80 6.08 -13.85
N ILE A 137 1.87 6.84 -13.29
CA ILE A 137 0.79 7.52 -14.02
C ILE A 137 0.88 9.02 -13.73
N GLY A 138 1.47 9.77 -14.65
CA GLY A 138 1.84 11.16 -14.38
C GLY A 138 2.83 11.22 -13.21
N GLN A 139 2.41 11.82 -12.10
CA GLN A 139 3.21 11.92 -10.86
C GLN A 139 2.83 10.86 -9.80
N GLU A 140 1.82 10.02 -10.08
CA GLU A 140 1.32 9.06 -9.10
C GLU A 140 1.94 7.67 -9.31
N THR A 141 2.23 7.00 -8.20
CA THR A 141 2.68 5.60 -8.17
C THR A 141 1.50 4.66 -7.98
N CYS A 142 1.43 3.60 -8.79
CA CYS A 142 0.49 2.52 -8.69
C CYS A 142 1.23 1.17 -8.64
N ILE A 143 0.81 0.30 -7.72
CA ILE A 143 1.48 -0.98 -7.41
C ILE A 143 0.60 -2.20 -7.64
N ASN A 144 -0.64 -2.01 -8.11
CA ASN A 144 -1.57 -3.11 -8.32
C ASN A 144 -2.34 -2.92 -9.63
N ILE A 145 -3.37 -2.06 -9.63
CA ILE A 145 -4.27 -1.89 -10.77
C ILE A 145 -4.61 -0.41 -10.92
N THR A 146 -4.66 0.04 -12.18
CA THR A 146 -5.26 1.31 -12.57
C THR A 146 -6.35 1.06 -13.61
N SER A 147 -7.47 1.78 -13.50
CA SER A 147 -8.61 1.66 -14.41
C SER A 147 -8.96 3.03 -15.00
N LEU A 148 -9.06 3.10 -16.33
CA LEU A 148 -9.43 4.29 -17.08
C LEU A 148 -10.77 4.10 -17.78
N GLY A 149 -11.65 5.11 -17.71
CA GLY A 149 -12.90 5.15 -18.48
C GLY A 149 -14.16 4.97 -17.64
N PHE A 150 -15.06 4.09 -18.09
CA PHE A 150 -16.42 3.98 -17.57
C PHE A 150 -16.49 3.49 -16.12
N ASP A 151 -15.69 2.49 -15.76
CA ASP A 151 -15.62 1.92 -14.41
C ASP A 151 -15.18 2.98 -13.38
N THR A 152 -14.22 3.85 -13.76
CA THR A 152 -13.78 4.99 -12.94
C THR A 152 -14.93 5.97 -12.65
N LYS A 153 -15.81 6.23 -13.63
CA LYS A 153 -16.97 7.11 -13.41
C LYS A 153 -18.01 6.49 -12.49
N VAL A 154 -18.26 5.19 -12.61
CA VAL A 154 -19.18 4.46 -11.74
C VAL A 154 -18.65 4.51 -10.31
N GLN A 155 -17.36 4.22 -10.09
CA GLN A 155 -16.77 4.27 -8.76
C GLN A 155 -16.79 5.67 -8.15
N ILE A 156 -16.43 6.72 -8.90
CA ILE A 156 -16.46 8.11 -8.41
C ILE A 156 -17.90 8.53 -8.07
N LYS A 157 -18.87 8.26 -8.96
CA LYS A 157 -20.28 8.56 -8.70
C LYS A 157 -20.81 7.78 -7.51
N ALA A 158 -20.50 6.48 -7.39
CA ALA A 158 -20.92 5.64 -6.28
C ALA A 158 -20.32 6.12 -4.95
N ALA A 159 -19.05 6.50 -4.91
CA ALA A 159 -18.41 7.08 -3.71
C ALA A 159 -19.04 8.42 -3.31
N GLN A 160 -19.33 9.29 -4.28
CA GLN A 160 -20.01 10.58 -4.05
C GLN A 160 -21.46 10.40 -3.57
N LEU A 161 -22.22 9.49 -4.20
CA LEU A 161 -23.59 9.16 -3.79
C LEU A 161 -23.60 8.52 -2.40
N ASN A 162 -22.71 7.58 -2.11
CA ASN A 162 -22.60 6.98 -0.77
C ASN A 162 -22.33 8.04 0.31
N ARG A 163 -21.52 9.06 0.01
CA ARG A 163 -21.27 10.16 0.95
C ARG A 163 -22.51 11.02 1.20
N ARG A 164 -23.35 11.21 0.17
CA ARG A 164 -24.53 12.08 0.20
C ARG A 164 -25.81 11.38 0.67
N LEU A 165 -25.91 10.07 0.47
CA LEU A 165 -27.09 9.23 0.69
C LEU A 165 -26.81 8.07 1.66
N ARG A 166 -25.97 8.29 2.69
CA ARG A 166 -25.61 7.26 3.71
C ARG A 166 -26.83 6.54 4.32
N LEU A 167 -28.01 7.19 4.33
CA LEU A 167 -29.26 6.66 4.87
C LEU A 167 -29.96 5.63 3.97
N LEU A 168 -29.62 5.56 2.68
CA LEU A 168 -30.25 4.63 1.71
C LEU A 168 -29.52 3.28 1.58
N GLY A 169 -28.45 3.06 2.35
CA GLY A 169 -27.79 1.76 2.47
C GLY A 169 -27.30 1.15 1.14
N SER A 170 -27.42 -0.17 0.99
CA SER A 170 -26.90 -0.95 -0.15
C SER A 170 -27.56 -0.66 -1.51
N ALA A 171 -28.72 0.01 -1.53
CA ALA A 171 -29.46 0.33 -2.76
C ALA A 171 -28.81 1.44 -3.62
N VAL A 172 -27.82 2.15 -3.06
CA VAL A 172 -27.10 3.23 -3.74
C VAL A 172 -26.21 2.71 -4.89
N TYR A 173 -25.66 1.50 -4.76
CA TYR A 173 -24.76 0.92 -5.76
C TYR A 173 -25.48 0.56 -7.08
N PRO A 174 -26.61 -0.18 -7.07
CA PRO A 174 -27.37 -0.44 -8.30
C PRO A 174 -27.82 0.84 -9.00
N LEU A 175 -28.25 1.84 -8.23
CA LEU A 175 -28.71 3.12 -8.76
C LEU A 175 -27.56 3.91 -9.43
N ALA A 176 -26.37 3.91 -8.81
CA ALA A 176 -25.17 4.54 -9.37
C ALA A 176 -24.71 3.84 -10.66
N ILE A 177 -24.77 2.50 -10.71
CA ILE A 177 -24.48 1.73 -11.92
C ILE A 177 -25.49 2.08 -13.02
N LEU A 178 -26.79 2.05 -12.72
CA LEU A 178 -27.86 2.33 -13.67
C LEU A 178 -27.75 3.77 -14.23
N GLN A 179 -27.54 4.77 -13.38
CA GLN A 179 -27.32 6.15 -13.83
C GLN A 179 -26.02 6.34 -14.60
N SER A 180 -25.00 5.53 -14.35
CA SER A 180 -23.76 5.59 -15.11
C SER A 180 -23.96 5.07 -16.52
N LEU A 181 -24.86 4.11 -16.74
CA LEU A 181 -25.22 3.60 -18.06
C LEU A 181 -25.88 4.65 -18.96
N PHE A 182 -26.52 5.68 -18.39
CA PHE A 182 -27.11 6.79 -19.14
C PHE A 182 -26.09 7.93 -19.33
N GLY A 183 -25.42 7.96 -20.48
CA GLY A 183 -24.45 9.00 -20.86
C GLY A 183 -23.57 8.60 -22.04
N ARG A 184 -22.73 9.52 -22.53
CA ARG A 184 -21.71 9.21 -23.56
C ARG A 184 -20.75 8.13 -23.04
N ARG A 185 -20.68 7.00 -23.75
CA ARG A 185 -19.83 5.85 -23.43
C ARG A 185 -18.51 5.83 -24.20
N SER A 186 -18.39 6.66 -25.23
CA SER A 186 -17.17 6.77 -26.03
C SER A 186 -16.25 7.83 -25.47
N TYR A 187 -15.03 7.42 -25.15
CA TYR A 187 -13.96 8.32 -24.70
C TYR A 187 -12.80 8.19 -25.69
N HIS A 188 -12.42 9.30 -26.32
CA HIS A 188 -11.16 9.35 -27.06
C HIS A 188 -10.04 9.62 -26.07
N MET A 189 -9.20 8.62 -25.83
CA MET A 189 -8.02 8.74 -24.98
C MET A 189 -6.78 8.56 -25.84
N ARG A 190 -5.82 9.47 -25.66
CA ARG A 190 -4.45 9.32 -26.18
C ARG A 190 -3.56 9.06 -24.99
N TYR A 191 -2.82 7.96 -25.02
CA TYR A 191 -1.88 7.58 -23.97
C TYR A 191 -0.56 7.14 -24.60
N LYS A 192 0.52 7.26 -23.84
CA LYS A 192 1.85 6.75 -24.17
C LYS A 192 2.25 5.80 -23.05
N ILE A 193 2.68 4.59 -23.42
CA ILE A 193 3.20 3.60 -22.47
C ILE A 193 4.68 3.44 -22.76
N GLU A 194 5.47 3.54 -21.73
CA GLU A 194 6.91 3.32 -21.76
C GLU A 194 7.22 2.24 -20.72
N ALA A 195 7.99 1.23 -21.13
CA ALA A 195 8.56 0.26 -20.21
C ALA A 195 9.99 0.71 -19.89
N LEU A 196 10.22 1.06 -18.63
CA LEU A 196 11.54 1.48 -18.15
C LEU A 196 12.25 0.26 -17.58
N GLN A 197 13.53 0.11 -17.89
CA GLN A 197 14.36 -0.89 -17.23
C GLN A 197 14.88 -0.33 -15.89
N PRO A 198 15.41 -1.17 -14.98
CA PRO A 198 15.98 -0.68 -13.72
C PRO A 198 17.04 0.42 -13.88
N ASP A 199 17.65 0.49 -15.07
CA ASP A 199 18.78 1.37 -15.41
C ASP A 199 18.33 2.68 -16.09
N GLY A 200 17.03 2.84 -16.36
CA GLY A 200 16.46 3.92 -17.18
C GLY A 200 15.91 3.42 -18.51
#